data_AF-A0AAV4LEI4-F1
#
_entry.id   AF-A0AAV4LEI4-F1
#
_cell.length_a   1.000
_cell.length_b   1.000
_cell.length_c   1.000
_cell.angle_alpha   90.00
_cell.angle_beta   90.00
_cell.angle_gamma   90.00
#
_symmetry.space_group_name_H-M   'P 1'
#
loop_
_entity.id
_entity.type
_entity.pdbx_description
1 polymer ?
#
loop_
_entity_poly.entity_id
_entity_poly.type
_entity_poly.pdbx_seq_one_letter_code
_entity_poly.pdbx_strand_id
1 'polypeptide(L)'
;MGLDHALSLLGLLLGALGGAFGLWWGRKQAARNRGLDERYEAITTKSLATAWKITLVSIYILFILLICGLQLSAVPVLGILLLIHMAGWAFSTIYYNLKI
;
A
#
# COMPACT_ATOMS: atom_id res chain seq x y z
N MET A 1 19.13 -21.87 -2.76
CA MET A 1 18.09 -21.04 -2.12
C MET A 1 17.18 -21.96 -1.34
N GLY A 2 16.97 -21.72 -0.04
CA GLY A 2 16.06 -22.56 0.76
C GLY A 2 14.61 -22.43 0.27
N LEU A 3 13.80 -23.46 0.50
CA LEU A 3 12.38 -23.49 0.11
C LEU A 3 11.61 -22.29 0.69
N ASP A 4 11.92 -21.90 1.93
CA ASP A 4 11.27 -20.77 2.61
C ASP A 4 11.53 -19.43 1.92
N HIS A 5 12.74 -19.22 1.43
CA HIS A 5 13.09 -18.03 0.65
C HIS A 5 12.39 -18.02 -0.72
N ALA A 6 12.22 -19.19 -1.34
CA ALA A 6 11.50 -19.34 -2.59
C ALA A 6 10.01 -19.03 -2.42
N LEU A 7 9.37 -19.56 -1.37
CA LEU A 7 7.98 -19.27 -1.04
C LEU A 7 7.76 -17.79 -0.70
N SER A 8 8.68 -17.18 0.05
CA SER A 8 8.63 -15.75 0.39
C SER A 8 8.69 -14.87 -0.86
N LEU A 9 9.62 -15.16 -1.78
CA LEU A 9 9.75 -14.43 -3.04
C LEU A 9 8.52 -14.62 -3.92
N LEU A 10 8.02 -15.85 -4.03
CA LEU A 10 6.82 -16.17 -4.80
C LEU A 10 5.59 -15.41 -4.27
N GLY A 11 5.43 -15.34 -2.94
CA GLY A 11 4.37 -14.55 -2.31
C GLY A 11 4.45 -13.06 -2.66
N LEU A 12 5.65 -12.46 -2.59
CA LEU A 12 5.85 -11.06 -2.96
C LEU A 12 5.55 -10.79 -4.44
N LEU A 13 6.03 -11.66 -5.33
CA LEU A 13 5.82 -11.52 -6.77
C LEU A 13 4.34 -11.69 -7.14
N LEU A 14 3.67 -12.72 -6.62
CA LEU A 14 2.24 -12.91 -6.87
C LEU A 14 1.40 -11.77 -6.29
N GLY A 15 1.74 -11.28 -5.09
CA GLY A 15 1.09 -10.12 -4.49
C GLY A 15 1.24 -8.86 -5.35
N ALA A 16 2.46 -8.60 -5.84
CA ALA A 16 2.73 -7.47 -6.72
C ALA A 16 1.99 -7.58 -8.06
N LEU A 17 2.00 -8.77 -8.68
CA LEU A 17 1.28 -9.04 -9.93
C LEU A 17 -0.23 -8.89 -9.76
N GLY A 18 -0.79 -9.45 -8.69
CA GLY A 18 -2.22 -9.33 -8.37
C GLY A 18 -2.63 -7.88 -8.12
N GLY A 19 -1.84 -7.13 -7.35
CA GLY A 19 -2.06 -5.71 -7.11
C GLY A 19 -1.98 -4.87 -8.39
N ALA A 20 -0.96 -5.10 -9.23
CA ALA A 20 -0.81 -4.42 -10.52
C ALA A 20 -1.94 -4.76 -11.49
N PHE A 21 -2.34 -6.03 -11.55
CA PHE A 21 -3.47 -6.48 -12.37
C PHE A 21 -4.79 -5.82 -11.90
N GLY A 22 -5.06 -5.82 -10.60
CA GLY A 22 -6.24 -5.17 -10.02
C GLY A 22 -6.27 -3.67 -10.31
N LEU A 23 -5.14 -2.98 -10.17
CA LEU A 23 -5.01 -1.55 -10.48
C LEU A 23 -5.26 -1.28 -11.97
N TRP A 24 -4.64 -2.06 -12.85
CA TRP A 24 -4.82 -1.95 -14.30
C TRP A 24 -6.27 -2.21 -14.71
N TRP A 25 -6.86 -3.31 -14.25
CA TRP A 25 -8.22 -3.70 -14.60
C TRP A 25 -9.25 -2.72 -14.06
N GLY A 26 -9.10 -2.28 -12.81
CA GLY A 26 -9.96 -1.26 -12.20
C GLY A 26 -9.94 0.06 -12.97
N ARG A 27 -8.75 0.54 -13.35
CA ARG A 27 -8.62 1.76 -14.19
C ARG A 27 -9.22 1.56 -15.58
N LYS A 28 -9.02 0.40 -16.20
CA LYS A 28 -9.60 0.06 -17.50
C LYS A 28 -11.13 0.11 -17.45
N GLN A 29 -11.73 -0.42 -16.38
CA GLN A 29 -13.19 -0.40 -16.19
C GLN A 29 -13.70 1.02 -15.88
N ALA A 30 -12.99 1.80 -15.07
CA ALA A 30 -13.32 3.19 -14.79
C ALA A 30 -13.32 4.05 -16.07
N ALA A 31 -12.30 3.88 -16.92
CA ALA A 31 -12.18 4.60 -18.18
C ALA A 31 -13.36 4.34 -19.13
N ARG A 32 -13.86 3.09 -19.19
CA ARG A 32 -15.03 2.72 -20.01
C ARG A 32 -16.30 3.45 -19.60
N ASN A 33 -16.42 3.83 -18.33
CA ASN A 33 -17.59 4.50 -17.76
C ASN A 33 -17.36 6.00 -17.54
N ARG A 34 -16.31 6.59 -18.14
CA ARG A 34 -15.89 7.99 -17.89
C ARG A 34 -15.62 8.30 -16.40
N GLY A 35 -15.33 7.29 -15.58
CA GLY A 35 -15.05 7.42 -14.15
C GLY A 35 -13.61 7.81 -13.82
N LEU A 36 -12.85 8.30 -14.81
CA LEU A 36 -11.54 8.95 -14.61
C LEU A 36 -11.73 10.46 -14.80
N ASP A 37 -12.46 11.05 -13.87
CA ASP A 37 -12.88 12.46 -13.86
C ASP A 37 -12.15 13.23 -12.75
N GLU A 38 -12.53 14.49 -12.55
CA GLU A 38 -11.97 15.36 -11.49
C GLU A 38 -12.17 14.73 -10.09
N ARG A 39 -13.26 13.99 -9.88
CA ARG A 39 -13.52 13.27 -8.63
C ARG A 39 -12.52 12.14 -8.43
N TYR A 40 -12.25 11.34 -9.46
CA TYR A 40 -11.21 10.30 -9.41
C TYR A 40 -9.82 10.89 -9.09
N GLU A 41 -9.46 12.01 -9.72
CA GLU A 41 -8.17 12.68 -9.48
C GLU A 41 -8.08 13.22 -8.03
N ALA A 42 -9.15 13.84 -7.55
CA ALA A 42 -9.23 14.35 -6.17
C ALA A 42 -9.15 13.22 -5.13
N ILE A 43 -9.87 12.12 -5.35
CA ILE A 43 -9.79 10.92 -4.49
C ILE A 43 -8.37 10.38 -4.51
N THR A 44 -7.81 10.13 -5.68
CA THR A 44 -6.47 9.53 -5.83
C THR A 44 -5.40 10.35 -5.12
N THR A 45 -5.40 11.67 -5.32
CA THR A 45 -4.45 12.59 -4.71
C THR A 45 -4.58 12.60 -3.18
N LYS A 46 -5.81 12.69 -2.65
CA LYS A 46 -6.07 12.68 -1.20
C LYS A 46 -5.71 11.35 -0.56
N SER A 47 -5.98 10.23 -1.23
CA SER A 47 -5.64 8.89 -0.77
C SER A 47 -4.13 8.68 -0.71
N LEU A 48 -3.41 9.04 -1.77
CA LEU A 48 -1.94 8.96 -1.80
C LEU A 48 -1.30 9.82 -0.71
N ALA A 49 -1.78 11.06 -0.54
CA ALA A 49 -1.29 11.94 0.52
C ALA A 49 -1.55 11.35 1.92
N THR A 50 -2.72 10.75 2.13
CA THR A 50 -3.06 10.08 3.40
C THR A 50 -2.19 8.85 3.64
N ALA A 51 -1.98 8.01 2.62
CA ALA A 51 -1.10 6.85 2.70
C ALA A 51 0.32 7.23 3.10
N TRP A 52 0.88 8.29 2.49
CA TRP A 52 2.21 8.81 2.86
C TRP A 52 2.29 9.30 4.31
N LYS A 53 1.26 9.98 4.80
CA LYS A 53 1.19 10.40 6.22
C LYS A 53 1.17 9.20 7.16
N ILE A 54 0.35 8.19 6.85
CA ILE A 54 0.28 6.94 7.64
C ILE A 54 1.65 6.24 7.63
N THR A 55 2.26 6.08 6.47
CA THR A 55 3.60 5.48 6.33
C THR A 55 4.65 6.25 7.15
N LEU A 56 4.64 7.58 7.10
CA LEU A 56 5.55 8.40 7.89
C LEU A 56 5.39 8.17 9.39
N VAL A 57 4.14 8.15 9.89
CA VAL A 57 3.85 7.82 11.29
C VAL A 57 4.36 6.43 11.66
N SER A 58 4.16 5.43 10.80
CA SER A 58 4.64 4.08 11.05
C SER A 58 6.17 3.98 11.05
N ILE A 59 6.86 4.76 10.21
CA ILE A 59 8.33 4.87 10.25
C ILE A 59 8.79 5.40 11.62
N TYR A 60 8.16 6.46 12.14
CA TYR A 60 8.49 6.98 13.46
C TYR A 60 8.23 5.96 14.58
N ILE A 61 7.13 5.22 14.52
CA ILE A 61 6.83 4.15 15.49
C ILE A 61 7.93 3.08 15.45
N LEU A 62 8.33 2.62 14.26
CA LEU A 62 9.39 1.62 14.11
C LEU A 62 10.74 2.13 14.64
N PHE A 63 11.06 3.41 14.44
CA PHE A 63 12.25 4.03 15.03
C PHE A 63 12.19 4.07 16.57
N ILE A 64 11.06 4.44 17.15
CA ILE A 64 10.88 4.43 18.61
C ILE A 64 11.10 3.01 19.16
N LEU A 65 10.54 1.99 18.50
CA LEU A 65 10.74 0.59 18.90
C LEU A 65 12.22 0.17 18.86
N LEU A 66 12.95 0.58 17.82
CA LEU A 66 14.41 0.34 17.72
C LEU A 66 15.17 1.01 18.88
N ILE A 67 14.84 2.27 19.21
CA ILE A 67 15.46 3.01 20.33
C ILE A 67 15.15 2.34 21.68
N CYS A 68 13.95 1.78 21.84
CA CYS A 68 13.56 0.99 23.02
C CYS A 68 14.27 -0.38 23.12
N GLY A 69 15.17 -0.70 22.19
CA GLY A 69 15.99 -1.92 22.23
C GLY A 69 15.39 -3.11 21.47
N LEU A 70 14.30 -2.94 20.73
CA LEU A 70 13.74 -4.00 19.90
C LEU A 70 14.62 -4.25 18.68
N GLN A 71 15.16 -5.46 18.54
CA GLN A 71 15.97 -5.82 17.38
C GLN A 71 15.06 -6.24 16.22
N LEU A 72 14.91 -5.38 15.22
CA LEU A 72 14.14 -5.65 14.01
C LEU A 72 15.09 -5.81 12.83
N SER A 73 14.99 -6.93 12.11
CA SER A 73 15.72 -7.12 10.86
C SER A 73 15.05 -6.34 9.71
N ALA A 74 15.79 -6.07 8.64
CA ALA A 74 15.29 -5.23 7.53
C ALA A 74 14.07 -5.83 6.82
N VAL A 75 14.02 -7.15 6.65
CA VAL A 75 12.94 -7.84 5.92
C VAL A 75 11.54 -7.59 6.54
N PRO A 76 11.29 -7.88 7.84
CA PRO A 76 10.00 -7.61 8.46
C PRO A 76 9.68 -6.11 8.52
N VAL A 77 10.67 -5.23 8.69
CA VAL A 77 10.46 -3.76 8.65
C VAL A 77 9.92 -3.32 7.29
N LEU A 78 10.55 -3.76 6.20
CA LEU A 78 10.09 -3.45 4.85
C LEU A 78 8.71 -4.05 4.56
N GLY A 79 8.45 -5.28 5.03
CA GLY A 79 7.15 -5.93 4.92
C GLY A 79 6.04 -5.15 5.63
N ILE A 80 6.27 -4.75 6.88
CA ILE A 80 5.32 -3.94 7.66
C ILE A 80 5.06 -2.61 6.97
N LEU A 81 6.10 -1.90 6.53
CA LEU A 81 5.96 -0.62 5.85
C LEU A 81 5.17 -0.75 4.54
N LEU A 82 5.45 -1.78 3.74
CA LEU A 82 4.73 -2.06 2.50
C LEU A 82 3.25 -2.32 2.76
N LEU A 83 2.93 -3.21 3.71
CA LEU A 83 1.54 -3.57 4.04
C LEU A 83 0.77 -2.36 4.57
N ILE A 84 1.38 -1.58 5.46
CA ILE A 84 0.76 -0.36 6.01
C ILE A 84 0.52 0.66 4.89
N HIS A 85 1.49 0.88 4.01
CA HIS A 85 1.33 1.84 2.91
C HIS A 85 0.20 1.43 1.96
N MET A 86 0.19 0.16 1.54
CA MET A 86 -0.83 -0.39 0.65
C MET A 86 -2.23 -0.36 1.29
N ALA A 87 -2.34 -0.74 2.57
CA ALA A 87 -3.59 -0.67 3.32
C ALA A 87 -4.06 0.78 3.51
N GLY A 88 -3.16 1.68 3.89
CA GLY A 88 -3.44 3.11 4.04
C GLY A 88 -3.96 3.73 2.74
N TRP A 89 -3.36 3.37 1.60
CA TRP A 89 -3.82 3.80 0.29
C TRP A 89 -5.19 3.22 -0.11
N ALA A 90 -5.39 1.91 0.09
CA ALA A 90 -6.65 1.25 -0.23
C ALA A 90 -7.82 1.78 0.63
N PHE A 91 -7.66 1.82 1.95
CA PHE A 91 -8.70 2.29 2.87
C PHE A 91 -9.00 3.78 2.70
N SER A 92 -8.00 4.62 2.46
CA SER A 92 -8.25 6.04 2.17
C SER A 92 -9.00 6.25 0.85
N THR A 93 -8.73 5.42 -0.17
CA THR A 93 -9.49 5.43 -1.42
C THR A 93 -10.96 5.10 -1.21
N ILE A 94 -11.25 4.07 -0.42
CA ILE A 94 -12.63 3.73 -0.05
C ILE A 94 -13.27 4.88 0.73
N TYR A 95 -12.57 5.42 1.74
CA TYR A 95 -13.06 6.52 2.56
C TYR A 95 -13.42 7.77 1.74
N TYR A 96 -12.52 8.23 0.86
CA TYR A 96 -12.78 9.42 0.05
C TYR A 96 -13.84 9.19 -1.02
N ASN A 97 -13.97 7.96 -1.55
CA ASN A 97 -15.06 7.61 -2.46
C ASN A 97 -16.44 7.65 -1.77
N LEU A 98 -16.52 7.29 -0.49
CA LEU A 98 -17.76 7.39 0.28
C LEU A 98 -18.07 8.81 0.76
N LYS A 99 -17.04 9.65 0.91
CA LYS A 99 -17.17 10.99 1.48
C LYS A 99 -17.44 12.09 0.44
N ILE A 100 -16.81 11.99 -0.73
CA ILE A 100 -16.89 12.96 -1.84
C ILE A 100 -17.93 12.47 -2.83
#